data_AF-A0A4Z2BB95-F1
#
_entry.id   AF-A0A4Z2BB95-F1
#
_cell.length_a   1.000
_cell.length_b   1.000
_cell.length_c   1.000
_cell.angle_alpha   90.00
_cell.angle_beta   90.00
_cell.angle_gamma   90.00
#
_symmetry.space_group_name_H-M   'P 1'
#
loop_
_entity.id
_entity.type
_entity.pdbx_description
1 polymer ?
#
loop_
_entity_poly.entity_id
_entity_poly.type
_entity_poly.pdbx_seq_one_letter_code
_entity_poly.pdbx_strand_id
1 'polypeptide(L)'
;MNWPLHLLVAGLLLCFHSQANAGSRLSRSVIERAVAKAKANVDAAYQYSRTQSVDRVKRQAASPADILRLLKQPVGPTRVAVRAADYMNNALMFISSMTRRKKRSINATDLISEEDLEVIAELTGCTPQHRAPSCKTTPNLNRFRTASSVCNNRQNTRWGSSNTPFTRWLPAEYQDNATLPKGWDRNLRVNNEMLPLVREVSNHILRAANSRVDSDPLYTHLVTIFGQWTDHDLSFTPHSPVIRSFSNGIDCEKSCEHTEPCFPIEIPRNDSRFTQHSEKCMPFFRSAPACGSGNTGYLFGQRNVRQQMNTLTAFIDVGQVYGADDVKARFLRDLTSDKGLLKVNPEHTDNGRELLPFTTMDANLCATRGRITNDSNAREVPCFLAGDDRVNENIALTSLHTLLLREHNRLARALAKLNPLWDGERLYQEARKIMGGYFQVITFRDYLFHIVGPDFIARQLSTYPGYDEAVDPSISNVFATAAYRFAHLMVQPTISRLDENYRENQEFPSVLLHKAFFTPVENHP
;
A
#
# COMPACT_ATOMS: atom_id res chain seq x y z
N MET A 1 23.37 -50.86 42.58
CA MET A 1 23.09 -51.28 41.18
C MET A 1 21.80 -50.62 40.75
N ASN A 2 21.82 -49.68 39.79
CA ASN A 2 20.65 -49.16 39.03
C ASN A 2 21.01 -47.98 38.10
N TRP A 3 22.28 -47.58 38.04
CA TRP A 3 22.80 -46.65 37.02
C TRP A 3 22.49 -47.06 35.56
N PRO A 4 22.59 -48.35 35.14
CA PRO A 4 22.31 -48.70 33.75
C PRO A 4 20.83 -48.57 33.37
N LEU A 5 19.92 -48.65 34.34
CA LEU A 5 18.47 -48.52 34.10
C LEU A 5 18.07 -47.07 33.81
N HIS A 6 18.69 -46.09 34.49
CA HIS A 6 18.41 -44.67 34.26
C HIS A 6 18.96 -44.16 32.92
N LEU A 7 20.10 -44.68 32.45
CA LEU A 7 20.63 -44.37 31.12
C LEU A 7 19.77 -45.00 30.00
N LEU A 8 19.21 -46.19 30.24
CA LEU A 8 18.29 -46.83 29.30
C LEU A 8 16.96 -46.08 29.21
N VAL A 9 16.42 -45.59 30.33
CA VAL A 9 15.20 -44.78 30.36
C VAL A 9 15.44 -43.40 29.72
N ALA A 10 16.59 -42.75 29.96
CA ALA A 10 16.94 -41.49 29.30
C ALA A 10 17.16 -41.68 27.79
N GLY A 11 17.82 -42.76 27.38
CA GLY A 11 18.00 -43.12 25.97
C GLY A 11 16.68 -43.44 25.27
N LEU A 12 15.78 -44.17 25.94
CA LEU A 12 14.43 -44.44 25.43
C LEU A 12 13.60 -43.15 25.36
N LEU A 13 13.65 -42.27 26.35
CA LEU A 13 12.95 -40.98 26.33
C LEU A 13 13.49 -40.05 25.23
N LEU A 14 14.79 -40.06 24.96
CA LEU A 14 15.41 -39.35 23.84
C LEU A 14 15.03 -39.96 22.48
N CYS A 15 14.95 -41.29 22.38
CA CYS A 15 14.46 -41.97 21.17
C CYS A 15 12.95 -41.77 20.95
N PHE A 16 12.15 -41.69 22.01
CA PHE A 16 10.71 -41.38 21.93
C PHE A 16 10.49 -39.88 21.65
N HIS A 17 11.34 -38.97 22.14
CA HIS A 17 11.33 -37.57 21.71
C HIS A 17 11.79 -37.39 20.26
N SER A 18 12.78 -38.17 19.79
CA SER A 18 13.21 -38.11 18.38
C SER A 18 12.19 -38.76 17.43
N GLN A 19 11.43 -39.76 17.89
CA GLN A 19 10.34 -40.36 17.10
C GLN A 19 9.03 -39.55 17.15
N ALA A 20 8.80 -38.74 18.18
CA ALA A 20 7.63 -37.86 18.27
C ALA A 20 7.72 -36.64 17.33
N ASN A 21 8.91 -36.25 16.89
CA ASN A 21 9.13 -35.13 15.96
C ASN A 21 9.22 -35.53 14.48
N ALA A 22 8.99 -36.80 14.14
CA ALA A 22 8.89 -37.22 12.74
C ALA A 22 7.50 -36.86 12.16
N GLY A 23 7.26 -35.56 11.93
CA GLY A 23 6.23 -35.15 10.99
C GLY A 23 6.45 -35.88 9.67
N SER A 24 5.42 -36.53 9.13
CA SER A 24 5.56 -37.30 7.89
C SER A 24 6.01 -36.37 6.76
N ARG A 25 7.30 -36.43 6.40
CA ARG A 25 7.86 -35.62 5.31
C ARG A 25 7.09 -35.85 4.03
N LEU A 26 6.70 -34.77 3.38
CA LEU A 26 6.09 -34.81 2.07
C LEU A 26 7.17 -35.16 1.05
N SER A 27 6.82 -35.92 0.01
CA SER A 27 7.77 -36.10 -1.08
C SER A 27 7.97 -34.75 -1.79
N ARG A 28 9.20 -34.44 -2.18
CA ARG A 28 9.53 -33.23 -2.94
C ARG A 28 8.64 -33.05 -4.18
N SER A 29 8.32 -34.16 -4.86
CA SER A 29 7.39 -34.17 -6.00
C SER A 29 5.95 -33.78 -5.66
N VAL A 30 5.48 -33.99 -4.41
CA VAL A 30 4.17 -33.50 -3.95
C VAL A 30 4.24 -32.00 -3.72
N ILE A 31 5.31 -31.50 -3.09
CA ILE A 31 5.53 -30.06 -2.86
C ILE A 31 5.60 -29.31 -4.19
N GLU A 32 6.44 -29.76 -5.13
CA GLU A 32 6.63 -29.12 -6.43
C GLU A 32 5.31 -29.07 -7.24
N ARG A 33 4.52 -30.16 -7.24
CA ARG A 33 3.20 -30.18 -7.88
C ARG A 33 2.21 -29.23 -7.21
N ALA A 34 2.20 -29.16 -5.88
CA ALA A 34 1.32 -28.25 -5.15
C ALA A 34 1.66 -26.79 -5.44
N VAL A 35 2.96 -26.43 -5.43
CA VAL A 35 3.42 -25.08 -5.75
C VAL A 35 3.15 -24.73 -7.22
N ALA A 36 3.39 -25.64 -8.16
CA ALA A 36 3.07 -25.41 -9.57
C ALA A 36 1.57 -25.15 -9.78
N LYS A 37 0.71 -25.94 -9.11
CA LYS A 37 -0.74 -25.73 -9.15
C LYS A 37 -1.15 -24.41 -8.50
N ALA A 38 -0.54 -24.03 -7.37
CA ALA A 38 -0.75 -22.74 -6.72
C ALA A 38 -0.40 -21.57 -7.63
N LYS A 39 0.76 -21.62 -8.28
CA LYS A 39 1.18 -20.61 -9.25
C LYS A 39 0.20 -20.48 -10.40
N ALA A 40 -0.19 -21.59 -11.02
CA ALA A 40 -1.16 -21.59 -12.11
C ALA A 40 -2.52 -21.00 -11.69
N ASN A 41 -3.04 -21.36 -10.51
CA ASN A 41 -4.31 -20.84 -9.99
C ASN A 41 -4.25 -19.33 -9.75
N VAL A 42 -3.21 -18.88 -9.05
CA VAL A 42 -3.01 -17.46 -8.71
C VAL A 42 -2.81 -16.64 -9.98
N ASP A 43 -1.95 -17.08 -10.91
CA ASP A 43 -1.69 -16.35 -12.14
C ASP A 43 -2.93 -16.23 -13.04
N ALA A 44 -3.73 -17.30 -13.14
CA ALA A 44 -5.00 -17.28 -13.85
C ALA A 44 -6.00 -16.28 -13.22
N ALA A 45 -6.12 -16.27 -11.89
CA ALA A 45 -7.00 -15.35 -11.17
C ALA A 45 -6.56 -13.88 -11.34
N TYR A 46 -5.25 -13.61 -11.32
CA TYR A 46 -4.68 -12.29 -11.57
C TYR A 46 -4.95 -11.83 -13.00
N GLN A 47 -4.71 -12.70 -13.98
CA GLN A 47 -4.95 -12.40 -15.39
C GLN A 47 -6.42 -12.09 -15.63
N TYR A 48 -7.34 -12.93 -15.13
CA TYR A 48 -8.77 -12.68 -15.19
C TYR A 48 -9.14 -11.30 -14.62
N SER A 49 -8.67 -11.02 -13.40
CA SER A 49 -9.02 -9.79 -12.68
C SER A 49 -8.49 -8.54 -13.38
N ARG A 50 -7.28 -8.61 -13.94
CA ARG A 50 -6.69 -7.54 -14.75
C ARG A 50 -7.51 -7.31 -16.03
N THR A 51 -7.81 -8.37 -16.79
CA THR A 51 -8.59 -8.26 -18.03
C THR A 51 -9.96 -7.65 -17.75
N GLN A 52 -10.70 -8.15 -16.75
CA GLN A 52 -12.01 -7.60 -16.41
C GLN A 52 -11.96 -6.13 -15.99
N SER A 53 -10.95 -5.74 -15.22
CA SER A 53 -10.81 -4.35 -14.78
C SER A 53 -10.47 -3.43 -15.94
N VAL A 54 -9.54 -3.84 -16.82
CA VAL A 54 -9.16 -3.09 -18.02
C VAL A 54 -10.34 -2.98 -19.00
N ASP A 55 -11.09 -4.07 -19.20
CA ASP A 55 -12.26 -4.06 -20.09
C ASP A 55 -13.34 -3.10 -19.60
N ARG A 56 -13.58 -3.00 -18.28
CA ARG A 56 -14.53 -2.03 -17.73
C ARG A 56 -14.09 -0.59 -17.95
N VAL A 57 -12.80 -0.32 -17.73
CA VAL A 57 -12.23 1.01 -17.98
C VAL A 57 -12.39 1.38 -19.46
N LYS A 58 -12.03 0.47 -20.38
CA LYS A 58 -12.18 0.68 -21.82
C LYS A 58 -13.63 0.90 -22.25
N ARG A 59 -14.59 0.26 -21.58
CA ARG A 59 -16.04 0.44 -21.81
C ARG A 59 -16.64 1.63 -21.06
N GLN A 60 -15.81 2.45 -20.39
CA GLN A 60 -16.26 3.57 -19.56
C GLN A 60 -17.28 3.19 -18.47
N ALA A 61 -17.24 1.93 -18.04
CA ALA A 61 -18.14 1.36 -17.04
C ALA A 61 -17.53 1.31 -15.63
N ALA A 62 -16.28 1.76 -15.48
CA ALA A 62 -15.59 1.80 -14.19
C ALA A 62 -16.15 2.91 -13.29
N SER A 63 -16.48 2.57 -12.05
CA SER A 63 -16.81 3.52 -10.99
C SER A 63 -15.54 4.13 -10.38
N PRO A 64 -15.62 5.25 -9.63
CA PRO A 64 -14.49 5.76 -8.86
C PRO A 64 -13.91 4.71 -7.88
N ALA A 65 -14.75 3.81 -7.35
CA ALA A 65 -14.29 2.72 -6.49
C ALA A 65 -13.45 1.68 -7.26
N ASP A 66 -13.83 1.38 -8.51
CA ASP A 66 -13.04 0.51 -9.40
C ASP A 66 -11.68 1.14 -9.72
N ILE A 67 -11.65 2.44 -10.01
CA ILE A 67 -10.42 3.18 -10.31
C ILE A 67 -9.51 3.20 -9.08
N LEU A 68 -10.04 3.53 -7.91
CA LEU A 68 -9.29 3.49 -6.65
C LEU A 68 -8.71 2.08 -6.39
N ARG A 69 -9.48 1.02 -6.63
CA ARG A 69 -8.99 -0.36 -6.51
C ARG A 69 -7.83 -0.63 -7.48
N LEU A 70 -7.91 -0.16 -8.72
CA LEU A 70 -6.86 -0.35 -9.72
C LEU A 70 -5.57 0.39 -9.36
N LEU A 71 -5.68 1.61 -8.84
CA LEU A 71 -4.52 2.38 -8.35
C LEU A 71 -3.89 1.74 -7.10
N LYS A 72 -4.66 0.98 -6.32
CA LYS A 72 -4.19 0.21 -5.17
C LYS A 72 -3.64 -1.18 -5.50
N GLN A 73 -3.55 -1.55 -6.79
CA GLN A 73 -2.97 -2.83 -7.18
C GLN A 73 -1.44 -2.79 -7.06
N PRO A 74 -0.82 -3.89 -6.62
CA PRO A 74 0.63 -3.97 -6.55
C PRO A 74 1.26 -3.96 -7.95
N VAL A 75 2.29 -3.13 -8.14
CA VAL A 75 3.09 -3.00 -9.36
C VAL A 75 4.56 -3.36 -9.12
N GLY A 76 5.34 -3.54 -10.19
CA GLY A 76 6.80 -3.69 -10.08
C GLY A 76 7.26 -4.76 -9.07
N PRO A 77 8.23 -4.46 -8.19
CA PRO A 77 8.68 -5.34 -7.10
C PRO A 77 7.58 -5.75 -6.12
N THR A 78 6.67 -4.83 -5.77
CA THR A 78 5.50 -5.09 -4.90
C THR A 78 4.67 -6.25 -5.43
N ARG A 79 4.44 -6.30 -6.74
CA ARG A 79 3.67 -7.38 -7.39
C ARG A 79 4.34 -8.73 -7.21
N VAL A 80 5.67 -8.78 -7.23
CA VAL A 80 6.43 -10.02 -7.00
C VAL A 80 6.26 -10.47 -5.56
N ALA A 81 6.39 -9.55 -4.58
CA ALA A 81 6.22 -9.86 -3.16
C ALA A 81 4.80 -10.36 -2.83
N VAL A 82 3.76 -9.67 -3.33
CA VAL A 82 2.37 -10.06 -3.11
C VAL A 82 2.05 -11.42 -3.78
N ARG A 83 2.51 -11.64 -5.02
CA ARG A 83 2.32 -12.93 -5.70
C ARG A 83 2.97 -14.08 -4.94
N ALA A 84 4.18 -13.89 -4.44
CA ALA A 84 4.87 -14.91 -3.66
C ALA A 84 4.05 -15.29 -2.41
N ALA A 85 3.46 -14.30 -1.73
CA ALA A 85 2.60 -14.55 -0.57
C ALA A 85 1.33 -15.34 -0.93
N ASP A 86 0.69 -14.99 -2.04
CA ASP A 86 -0.51 -15.70 -2.53
C ASP A 86 -0.17 -17.11 -3.02
N TYR A 87 0.98 -17.32 -3.67
CA TYR A 87 1.47 -18.65 -4.03
C TYR A 87 1.70 -19.52 -2.80
N MET A 88 2.34 -18.98 -1.75
CA MET A 88 2.56 -19.68 -0.49
C MET A 88 1.23 -20.10 0.15
N ASN A 89 0.30 -19.17 0.32
CA ASN A 89 -0.99 -19.45 0.92
C ASN A 89 -1.78 -20.51 0.13
N ASN A 90 -1.82 -20.39 -1.21
CA ASN A 90 -2.52 -21.35 -2.05
C ASN A 90 -1.85 -22.74 -2.04
N ALA A 91 -0.51 -22.80 -2.03
CA ALA A 91 0.22 -24.07 -1.96
C ALA A 91 -0.12 -24.83 -0.66
N LEU A 92 -0.16 -24.13 0.47
CA LEU A 92 -0.53 -24.71 1.77
C LEU A 92 -1.98 -25.16 1.82
N MET A 93 -2.90 -24.40 1.21
CA MET A 93 -4.29 -24.84 1.06
C MET A 93 -4.39 -26.14 0.26
N PHE A 94 -3.63 -26.26 -0.84
CA PHE A 94 -3.62 -27.50 -1.62
C PHE A 94 -3.03 -28.67 -0.82
N ILE A 95 -1.90 -28.47 -0.16
CA ILE A 95 -1.24 -29.50 0.65
C ILE A 95 -2.15 -29.97 1.78
N SER A 96 -2.72 -29.02 2.53
CA SER A 96 -3.65 -29.35 3.62
C SER A 96 -4.91 -30.07 3.14
N SER A 97 -5.43 -29.75 1.93
CA SER A 97 -6.56 -30.49 1.36
C SER A 97 -6.23 -31.96 1.04
N MET A 98 -4.97 -32.24 0.66
CA MET A 98 -4.49 -33.59 0.38
C MET A 98 -4.23 -34.38 1.67
N THR A 99 -3.76 -33.73 2.73
CA THR A 99 -3.42 -34.36 4.02
C THR A 99 -4.63 -34.46 4.96
N ARG A 100 -5.61 -33.54 4.88
CA ARG A 100 -6.88 -33.62 5.64
C ARG A 100 -7.76 -34.81 5.25
N ARG A 101 -7.62 -35.32 4.02
CA ARG A 101 -8.19 -36.63 3.65
C ARG A 101 -7.61 -37.81 4.46
N LYS A 102 -6.53 -37.58 5.24
CA LYS A 102 -5.88 -38.57 6.10
C LYS A 102 -5.94 -38.26 7.60
N LYS A 103 -6.07 -37.00 8.06
CA LYS A 103 -6.20 -36.63 9.51
C LYS A 103 -6.98 -35.32 9.75
N ARG A 104 -7.73 -35.24 10.87
CA ARG A 104 -8.49 -34.05 11.35
C ARG A 104 -7.58 -32.97 11.97
N SER A 105 -6.75 -32.29 11.18
CA SER A 105 -5.98 -31.11 11.66
C SER A 105 -6.76 -29.81 11.51
N ILE A 106 -6.61 -28.89 12.48
CA ILE A 106 -7.23 -27.56 12.52
C ILE A 106 -6.43 -26.54 11.70
N ASN A 107 -5.08 -26.56 11.72
CA ASN A 107 -4.26 -25.67 10.90
C ASN A 107 -3.62 -26.36 9.68
N ALA A 108 -3.40 -25.59 8.61
CA ALA A 108 -2.86 -26.09 7.35
C ALA A 108 -1.37 -26.49 7.45
N THR A 109 -0.64 -25.87 8.37
CA THR A 109 0.80 -26.07 8.59
C THR A 109 1.12 -27.16 9.62
N ASP A 110 0.19 -27.49 10.53
CA ASP A 110 0.40 -28.50 11.59
C ASP A 110 0.77 -29.91 11.06
N LEU A 111 0.54 -30.15 9.77
CA LEU A 111 0.79 -31.43 9.10
C LEU A 111 2.02 -31.40 8.17
N ILE A 112 2.79 -30.31 8.15
CA ILE A 112 3.92 -30.09 7.24
C ILE A 112 5.18 -29.86 8.09
N SER A 113 6.30 -30.53 7.78
CA SER A 113 7.54 -30.30 8.51
C SER A 113 8.13 -28.92 8.21
N GLU A 114 8.99 -28.43 9.10
CA GLU A 114 9.66 -27.13 8.92
C GLU A 114 10.50 -27.09 7.65
N GLU A 115 11.23 -28.17 7.33
CA GLU A 115 12.05 -28.23 6.11
C GLU A 115 11.19 -28.26 4.84
N ASP A 116 10.06 -28.96 4.86
CA ASP A 116 9.12 -28.95 3.73
C ASP A 116 8.56 -27.53 3.51
N LEU A 117 8.31 -26.78 4.58
CA LEU A 117 7.85 -25.39 4.52
C LEU A 117 8.92 -24.43 4.01
N GLU A 118 10.19 -24.64 4.36
CA GLU A 118 11.31 -23.89 3.78
C GLU A 118 11.41 -24.12 2.26
N VAL A 119 11.25 -25.36 1.81
CA VAL A 119 11.22 -25.69 0.37
C VAL A 119 10.04 -25.01 -0.32
N ILE A 120 8.85 -25.02 0.28
CA ILE A 120 7.69 -24.30 -0.28
C ILE A 120 7.97 -22.79 -0.33
N ALA A 121 8.55 -22.21 0.72
CA ALA A 121 8.89 -20.79 0.78
C ALA A 121 9.91 -20.37 -0.30
N GLU A 122 10.89 -21.24 -0.60
CA GLU A 122 11.87 -21.02 -1.66
C GLU A 122 11.19 -21.09 -3.04
N LEU A 123 10.42 -22.16 -3.30
CA LEU A 123 9.76 -22.37 -4.59
C LEU A 123 8.69 -21.30 -4.88
N THR A 124 8.05 -20.73 -3.85
CA THR A 124 7.03 -19.68 -3.99
C THR A 124 7.63 -18.28 -4.09
N GLY A 125 8.91 -18.10 -3.73
CA GLY A 125 9.59 -16.81 -3.77
C GLY A 125 9.40 -15.96 -2.51
N CYS A 126 8.91 -16.54 -1.40
CA CYS A 126 8.84 -15.83 -0.12
C CYS A 126 10.19 -15.73 0.58
N THR A 127 11.07 -16.73 0.46
CA THR A 127 12.42 -16.69 1.08
C THR A 127 13.22 -15.42 0.70
N PRO A 128 13.30 -15.01 -0.59
CA PRO A 128 13.97 -13.76 -0.96
C PRO A 128 13.42 -12.49 -0.32
N GLN A 129 12.13 -12.46 0.04
CA GLN A 129 11.51 -11.28 0.67
C GLN A 129 12.01 -11.06 2.11
N HIS A 130 12.39 -12.15 2.78
CA HIS A 130 12.90 -12.13 4.17
C HIS A 130 14.42 -12.05 4.25
N ARG A 131 15.16 -12.31 3.16
CA ARG A 131 16.62 -12.20 3.15
C ARG A 131 17.06 -10.76 3.36
N ALA A 132 17.97 -10.53 4.30
CA ALA A 132 18.61 -9.25 4.51
C ALA A 132 19.51 -8.90 3.30
N PRO A 133 19.24 -7.80 2.57
CA PRO A 133 20.09 -7.39 1.46
C PRO A 133 21.47 -6.93 1.97
N SER A 134 22.50 -7.24 1.18
CA SER A 134 23.87 -6.77 1.44
C SER A 134 24.03 -5.34 0.98
N CYS A 135 24.60 -4.50 1.84
CA CYS A 135 24.88 -3.08 1.54
C CYS A 135 26.26 -2.85 0.89
N LYS A 136 27.08 -3.90 0.73
CA LYS A 136 28.49 -3.77 0.30
C LYS A 136 28.63 -3.29 -1.14
N THR A 137 27.70 -3.65 -2.00
CA THR A 137 27.74 -3.36 -3.45
C THR A 137 26.87 -2.19 -3.86
N THR A 138 26.15 -1.57 -2.91
CA THR A 138 25.26 -0.44 -3.20
C THR A 138 26.06 0.83 -3.44
N PRO A 139 26.02 1.41 -4.66
CA PRO A 139 26.80 2.61 -4.98
C PRO A 139 26.39 3.81 -4.13
N ASN A 140 27.36 4.64 -3.75
CA ASN A 140 27.14 5.94 -3.10
C ASN A 140 26.31 5.91 -1.80
N LEU A 141 26.20 4.76 -1.15
CA LEU A 141 25.34 4.59 0.02
C LEU A 141 25.74 5.43 1.25
N ASN A 142 26.97 5.94 1.28
CA ASN A 142 27.43 6.87 2.32
C ASN A 142 27.08 8.34 2.03
N ARG A 143 26.50 8.63 0.85
CA ARG A 143 26.18 9.99 0.39
C ARG A 143 24.70 10.19 0.14
N PHE A 144 24.01 9.15 -0.35
CA PHE A 144 22.64 9.22 -0.82
C PHE A 144 21.81 8.03 -0.34
N ARG A 145 20.50 8.27 -0.21
CA ARG A 145 19.51 7.22 0.09
C ARG A 145 19.28 6.37 -1.15
N THR A 146 19.08 5.06 -0.97
CA THR A 146 18.49 4.21 -2.03
C THR A 146 17.04 4.63 -2.29
N ALA A 147 16.44 4.25 -3.43
CA ALA A 147 15.02 4.58 -3.66
C ALA A 147 14.08 3.75 -2.77
N SER A 148 14.48 2.52 -2.44
CA SER A 148 13.75 1.63 -1.53
C SER A 148 14.05 1.85 -0.05
N SER A 149 14.96 2.78 0.29
CA SER A 149 15.49 3.00 1.63
C SER A 149 16.13 1.76 2.30
N VAL A 150 16.40 0.71 1.51
CA VAL A 150 17.27 -0.40 1.93
C VAL A 150 18.63 0.16 2.34
N CYS A 151 19.18 -0.39 3.41
CA CYS A 151 20.46 -0.01 4.01
C CYS A 151 20.51 1.38 4.65
N ASN A 152 19.36 2.00 4.97
CA ASN A 152 19.34 3.15 5.87
C ASN A 152 19.96 2.77 7.23
N ASN A 153 19.42 1.72 7.87
CA ASN A 153 20.04 1.08 9.00
C ASN A 153 21.05 0.01 8.52
N ARG A 154 22.27 0.02 9.08
CA ARG A 154 23.37 -0.87 8.63
C ARG A 154 23.35 -2.23 9.29
N GLN A 155 22.72 -2.35 10.45
CA GLN A 155 22.55 -3.61 11.17
C GLN A 155 21.29 -4.35 10.70
N ASN A 156 20.20 -3.60 10.54
CA ASN A 156 18.90 -4.10 10.11
C ASN A 156 18.53 -3.52 8.73
N THR A 157 19.11 -4.09 7.66
CA THR A 157 19.14 -3.45 6.32
C THR A 157 17.78 -3.27 5.64
N ARG A 158 16.70 -3.87 6.18
CA ARG A 158 15.32 -3.70 5.72
C ARG A 158 14.46 -2.77 6.57
N TRP A 159 14.94 -2.32 7.73
CA TRP A 159 14.16 -1.43 8.61
C TRP A 159 13.80 -0.13 7.89
N GLY A 160 12.49 0.16 7.83
CA GLY A 160 11.92 1.28 7.09
C GLY A 160 12.01 1.20 5.55
N SER A 161 12.47 0.08 4.99
CA SER A 161 12.50 -0.10 3.53
C SER A 161 11.13 -0.45 2.95
N SER A 162 10.93 -0.13 1.67
CA SER A 162 9.70 -0.48 0.97
C SER A 162 9.49 -1.98 0.82
N ASN A 163 8.23 -2.39 0.63
CA ASN A 163 7.82 -3.79 0.48
C ASN A 163 8.12 -4.66 1.70
N THR A 164 8.03 -4.08 2.89
CA THR A 164 8.19 -4.77 4.18
C THR A 164 6.87 -4.78 4.96
N PRO A 165 6.65 -5.75 5.86
CA PRO A 165 5.51 -5.71 6.76
C PRO A 165 5.51 -4.44 7.63
N PHE A 166 4.33 -3.90 7.94
CA PHE A 166 4.22 -2.87 8.99
C PHE A 166 4.67 -3.42 10.35
N THR A 167 5.27 -2.57 11.17
CA THR A 167 5.54 -2.94 12.58
C THR A 167 4.25 -2.98 13.40
N ARG A 168 4.26 -3.74 14.49
CA ARG A 168 3.13 -3.95 15.39
C ARG A 168 3.50 -3.46 16.78
N TRP A 169 2.92 -2.35 17.22
CA TRP A 169 3.10 -1.87 18.60
C TRP A 169 2.32 -2.69 19.62
N LEU A 170 1.24 -3.34 19.18
CA LEU A 170 0.48 -4.32 19.94
C LEU A 170 0.28 -5.58 19.10
N PRO A 171 0.12 -6.76 19.74
CA PRO A 171 -0.25 -8.00 19.05
C PRO A 171 -1.48 -7.81 18.15
N ALA A 172 -1.48 -8.44 16.98
CA ALA A 172 -2.63 -8.40 16.08
C ALA A 172 -3.81 -9.21 16.65
N GLU A 173 -5.02 -8.66 16.56
CA GLU A 173 -6.24 -9.32 17.00
C GLU A 173 -7.11 -9.71 15.81
N TYR A 174 -7.07 -11.01 15.48
CA TYR A 174 -7.92 -11.63 14.45
C TYR A 174 -8.97 -12.52 15.12
N GLN A 175 -10.09 -12.77 14.44
CA GLN A 175 -11.18 -13.60 14.94
C GLN A 175 -10.74 -15.05 15.22
N ASP A 176 -9.86 -15.59 14.37
CA ASP A 176 -9.26 -16.93 14.47
C ASP A 176 -7.85 -16.89 15.12
N ASN A 177 -7.46 -15.76 15.70
CA ASN A 177 -6.09 -15.49 16.18
C ASN A 177 -4.98 -15.64 15.11
N ALA A 178 -5.33 -15.66 13.82
CA ALA A 178 -4.36 -15.86 12.75
C ALA A 178 -4.60 -14.91 11.57
N THR A 179 -5.72 -15.05 10.87
CA THR A 179 -5.93 -14.38 9.58
C THR A 179 -7.31 -13.81 9.35
N LEU A 180 -8.38 -14.32 9.97
CA LEU A 180 -9.75 -13.88 9.70
C LEU A 180 -10.05 -12.58 10.46
N PRO A 181 -10.50 -11.51 9.79
CA PRO A 181 -10.82 -10.25 10.47
C PRO A 181 -11.98 -10.46 11.46
N LYS A 182 -12.01 -9.66 12.53
CA LYS A 182 -13.18 -9.61 13.42
C LYS A 182 -14.42 -9.19 12.62
N GLY A 183 -15.55 -9.85 12.88
CA GLY A 183 -16.79 -9.66 12.11
C GLY A 183 -16.88 -10.54 10.86
N TRP A 184 -15.90 -11.41 10.60
CA TRP A 184 -15.99 -12.41 9.54
C TRP A 184 -17.11 -13.42 9.79
N ASP A 185 -17.22 -13.92 11.02
CA ASP A 185 -18.41 -14.66 11.47
C ASP A 185 -19.27 -13.71 12.29
N ARG A 186 -20.47 -13.43 11.76
CA ARG A 186 -21.45 -12.51 12.35
C ARG A 186 -22.05 -13.04 13.64
N ASN A 187 -21.75 -14.26 14.07
CA ASN A 187 -22.25 -14.81 15.33
C ASN A 187 -21.21 -14.79 16.45
N LEU A 188 -19.95 -14.42 16.14
CA LEU A 188 -18.89 -14.35 17.14
C LEU A 188 -18.85 -12.99 17.82
N ARG A 189 -18.88 -13.05 19.16
CA ARG A 189 -18.80 -11.87 20.02
C ARG A 189 -17.36 -11.46 20.23
N VAL A 190 -17.12 -10.15 20.32
CA VAL A 190 -15.87 -9.52 20.73
C VAL A 190 -16.14 -8.79 22.03
N ASN A 191 -15.43 -9.15 23.11
CA ASN A 191 -15.66 -8.61 24.45
C ASN A 191 -17.14 -8.72 24.89
N ASN A 192 -17.74 -9.90 24.68
CA ASN A 192 -19.15 -10.22 24.94
C ASN A 192 -20.19 -9.48 24.08
N GLU A 193 -19.78 -8.65 23.12
CA GLU A 193 -20.66 -7.86 22.25
C GLU A 193 -20.56 -8.25 20.77
N MET A 194 -21.64 -8.00 20.03
CA MET A 194 -21.63 -8.13 18.57
C MET A 194 -21.05 -6.87 17.94
N LEU A 195 -20.14 -7.03 16.97
CA LEU A 195 -19.63 -5.87 16.24
C LEU A 195 -20.75 -5.26 15.37
N PRO A 196 -20.95 -3.93 15.41
CA PRO A 196 -21.93 -3.26 14.57
C PRO A 196 -21.49 -3.31 13.10
N LEU A 197 -22.43 -3.10 12.19
CA LEU A 197 -22.13 -2.90 10.77
C LEU A 197 -21.28 -1.63 10.60
N VAL A 198 -20.15 -1.71 9.90
CA VAL A 198 -19.29 -0.53 9.68
C VAL A 198 -20.04 0.61 8.96
N ARG A 199 -20.98 0.25 8.06
CA ARG A 199 -21.86 1.21 7.38
C ARG A 199 -22.88 1.85 8.33
N GLU A 200 -23.37 1.11 9.31
CA GLU A 200 -24.28 1.64 10.33
C GLU A 200 -23.55 2.65 11.24
N VAL A 201 -22.33 2.33 11.67
CA VAL A 201 -21.46 3.28 12.39
C VAL A 201 -21.24 4.54 11.55
N SER A 202 -20.95 4.41 10.24
CA SER A 202 -20.82 5.56 9.33
C SER A 202 -22.11 6.39 9.24
N ASN A 203 -23.27 5.74 9.13
CA ASN A 203 -24.56 6.41 9.01
C ASN A 203 -24.97 7.17 10.28
N HIS A 204 -24.65 6.65 11.47
CA HIS A 204 -25.08 7.23 12.74
C HIS A 204 -24.07 8.18 13.37
N ILE A 205 -22.77 7.95 13.17
CA ILE A 205 -21.71 8.73 13.84
C ILE A 205 -21.07 9.74 12.88
N LEU A 206 -20.77 9.33 11.65
CA LEU A 206 -19.94 10.13 10.73
C LEU A 206 -20.74 10.93 9.70
N ARG A 207 -22.04 10.68 9.56
CA ARG A 207 -22.87 11.32 8.54
C ARG A 207 -23.11 12.79 8.87
N ALA A 208 -22.64 13.69 8.01
CA ALA A 208 -22.99 15.10 8.00
C ALA A 208 -23.59 15.51 6.65
N ALA A 209 -24.50 16.49 6.67
CA ALA A 209 -24.95 17.16 5.45
C ALA A 209 -23.92 18.22 5.06
N ASN A 210 -23.67 18.43 3.76
CA ASN A 210 -22.67 19.41 3.30
C ASN A 210 -22.91 20.82 3.85
N SER A 211 -24.18 21.22 4.04
CA SER A 211 -24.54 22.52 4.61
C SER A 211 -24.22 22.68 6.11
N ARG A 212 -23.82 21.59 6.77
CA ARG A 212 -23.42 21.56 8.20
C ARG A 212 -21.93 21.28 8.36
N VAL A 213 -21.16 21.24 7.27
CA VAL A 213 -19.71 21.13 7.33
C VAL A 213 -19.14 22.53 7.52
N ASP A 214 -18.60 22.79 8.70
CA ASP A 214 -17.96 24.06 9.01
C ASP A 214 -16.52 24.08 8.48
N SER A 215 -16.07 25.26 8.06
CA SER A 215 -14.66 25.48 7.75
C SER A 215 -13.89 25.76 9.03
N ASP A 216 -12.66 25.24 9.10
CA ASP A 216 -11.75 25.59 10.18
C ASP A 216 -11.29 27.05 10.02
N PRO A 217 -11.49 27.93 11.03
CA PRO A 217 -11.14 29.33 10.92
C PRO A 217 -9.64 29.61 11.11
N LEU A 218 -8.87 28.63 11.59
CA LEU A 218 -7.45 28.78 11.92
C LEU A 218 -6.55 28.13 10.86
N TYR A 219 -7.04 27.10 10.17
CA TYR A 219 -6.24 26.33 9.23
C TYR A 219 -6.72 26.47 7.79
N THR A 220 -5.76 26.65 6.88
CA THR A 220 -6.05 26.57 5.45
C THR A 220 -6.27 25.11 5.03
N HIS A 221 -7.00 24.91 3.92
CA HIS A 221 -7.21 23.56 3.37
C HIS A 221 -5.90 22.84 2.99
N LEU A 222 -4.79 23.59 2.86
CA LEU A 222 -3.47 23.00 2.65
C LEU A 222 -3.06 22.07 3.79
N VAL A 223 -3.50 22.29 5.04
CA VAL A 223 -3.21 21.37 6.15
C VAL A 223 -3.78 19.97 5.87
N THR A 224 -5.00 19.89 5.34
CA THR A 224 -5.62 18.61 4.94
C THR A 224 -4.86 17.94 3.79
N ILE A 225 -4.55 18.69 2.72
CA ILE A 225 -3.86 18.15 1.55
C ILE A 225 -2.40 17.78 1.90
N PHE A 226 -1.75 18.51 2.79
CA PHE A 226 -0.40 18.19 3.28
C PHE A 226 -0.40 16.95 4.20
N GLY A 227 -1.48 16.73 4.96
CA GLY A 227 -1.69 15.48 5.68
C GLY A 227 -1.79 14.27 4.75
N GLN A 228 -2.53 14.40 3.66
CA GLN A 228 -2.55 13.40 2.60
C GLN A 228 -1.19 13.23 1.92
N TRP A 229 -0.51 14.33 1.61
CA TRP A 229 0.83 14.33 1.02
C TRP A 229 1.80 13.53 1.89
N THR A 230 1.86 13.82 3.20
CA THR A 230 2.74 13.11 4.14
C THR A 230 2.36 11.65 4.35
N ASP A 231 1.06 11.30 4.38
CA ASP A 231 0.61 9.88 4.40
C ASP A 231 1.16 9.13 3.19
N HIS A 232 1.15 9.79 2.03
CA HIS A 232 1.61 9.21 0.77
C HIS A 232 3.13 9.13 0.64
N ASP A 233 3.92 9.73 1.55
CA ASP A 233 5.36 9.41 1.68
C ASP A 233 5.55 8.11 2.45
N LEU A 234 4.79 7.97 3.54
CA LEU A 234 5.09 7.03 4.61
C LEU A 234 4.39 5.69 4.46
N SER A 235 3.19 5.67 3.90
CA SER A 235 2.38 4.44 3.91
C SER A 235 1.55 4.23 2.65
N PHE A 236 1.63 2.99 2.14
CA PHE A 236 0.70 2.49 1.15
C PHE A 236 0.48 0.99 1.35
N THR A 237 -0.77 0.60 1.56
CA THR A 237 -1.15 -0.81 1.68
C THR A 237 -1.82 -1.27 0.39
N PRO A 238 -1.25 -2.24 -0.35
CA PRO A 238 -1.83 -2.69 -1.60
C PRO A 238 -3.05 -3.56 -1.31
N HIS A 239 -4.05 -3.47 -2.19
CA HIS A 239 -5.20 -4.38 -2.15
C HIS A 239 -4.81 -5.73 -2.76
N SER A 240 -5.55 -6.79 -2.39
CA SER A 240 -5.47 -8.03 -3.15
C SER A 240 -5.81 -7.75 -4.63
N PRO A 241 -4.96 -8.18 -5.58
CA PRO A 241 -5.14 -7.86 -6.99
C PRO A 241 -6.23 -8.68 -7.67
N VAL A 242 -6.81 -9.68 -6.98
CA VAL A 242 -7.86 -10.52 -7.53
C VAL A 242 -9.25 -10.05 -7.14
N ILE A 243 -10.17 -10.06 -8.11
CA ILE A 243 -11.59 -9.77 -7.88
C ILE A 243 -12.43 -11.01 -7.62
N ARG A 244 -11.82 -12.19 -7.80
CA ARG A 244 -12.44 -13.49 -7.55
C ARG A 244 -11.68 -14.26 -6.48
N SER A 245 -12.42 -14.99 -5.66
CA SER A 245 -11.84 -15.87 -4.67
C SER A 245 -11.02 -16.99 -5.30
N PHE A 246 -9.85 -17.27 -4.72
CA PHE A 246 -8.96 -18.33 -5.17
C PHE A 246 -9.53 -19.74 -4.96
N SER A 247 -10.47 -19.91 -4.02
CA SER A 247 -10.95 -21.22 -3.57
C SER A 247 -12.20 -21.69 -4.31
N ASN A 248 -13.18 -20.79 -4.50
CA ASN A 248 -14.49 -21.12 -5.06
C ASN A 248 -14.89 -20.22 -6.25
N GLY A 249 -14.02 -19.28 -6.66
CA GLY A 249 -14.26 -18.43 -7.81
C GLY A 249 -15.38 -17.42 -7.64
N ILE A 250 -15.84 -17.15 -6.41
CA ILE A 250 -16.82 -16.09 -6.13
C ILE A 250 -16.26 -14.73 -6.52
N ASP A 251 -17.05 -13.95 -7.23
CA ASP A 251 -16.74 -12.57 -7.61
C ASP A 251 -17.17 -11.63 -6.49
N CYS A 252 -16.21 -10.93 -5.87
CA CYS A 252 -16.44 -10.09 -4.69
C CYS A 252 -17.35 -8.89 -4.98
N GLU A 253 -17.56 -8.55 -6.25
CA GLU A 253 -18.43 -7.44 -6.65
C GLU A 253 -19.86 -7.90 -6.94
N LYS A 254 -20.07 -9.20 -7.11
CA LYS A 254 -21.39 -9.79 -7.41
C LYS A 254 -21.96 -10.60 -6.27
N SER A 255 -21.19 -10.80 -5.20
CA SER A 255 -21.57 -11.60 -4.05
C SER A 255 -21.24 -10.87 -2.75
N CYS A 256 -22.10 -11.06 -1.76
CA CYS A 256 -21.87 -10.60 -0.39
C CYS A 256 -21.28 -11.71 0.51
N GLU A 257 -20.78 -12.81 -0.09
CA GLU A 257 -20.16 -13.88 0.68
C GLU A 257 -18.76 -13.49 1.19
N HIS A 258 -18.47 -13.92 2.42
CA HIS A 258 -17.14 -13.78 3.03
C HIS A 258 -16.25 -14.93 2.54
N THR A 259 -15.30 -14.62 1.66
CA THR A 259 -14.30 -15.59 1.16
C THR A 259 -13.05 -14.83 0.71
N GLU A 260 -11.83 -15.33 0.93
CA GLU A 260 -10.62 -14.58 0.58
C GLU A 260 -10.58 -14.28 -0.94
N PRO A 261 -10.38 -13.02 -1.39
CA PRO A 261 -10.12 -11.80 -0.60
C PRO A 261 -11.35 -10.90 -0.34
N CYS A 262 -12.57 -11.35 -0.68
CA CYS A 262 -13.85 -10.68 -0.46
C CYS A 262 -14.17 -10.57 1.03
N PHE A 263 -14.33 -9.34 1.53
CA PHE A 263 -14.89 -9.06 2.85
C PHE A 263 -15.88 -7.88 2.77
N PRO A 264 -17.01 -8.08 2.08
CA PRO A 264 -17.95 -7.02 1.69
C PRO A 264 -18.52 -6.26 2.88
N ILE A 265 -18.79 -4.97 2.68
CA ILE A 265 -19.44 -4.10 3.66
C ILE A 265 -20.95 -4.25 3.52
N GLU A 266 -21.55 -5.01 4.42
CA GLU A 266 -23.00 -5.19 4.50
C GLU A 266 -23.75 -3.86 4.68
N ILE A 267 -24.86 -3.71 3.95
CA ILE A 267 -25.71 -2.52 3.97
C ILE A 267 -26.86 -2.74 4.98
N PRO A 268 -27.06 -1.84 5.97
CA PRO A 268 -28.17 -1.94 6.91
C PRO A 268 -29.52 -1.72 6.21
N ARG A 269 -30.59 -2.35 6.71
CA ARG A 269 -31.93 -2.29 6.08
C ARG A 269 -32.47 -0.87 5.89
N ASN A 270 -32.14 0.04 6.80
CA ASN A 270 -32.62 1.43 6.80
C ASN A 270 -31.56 2.40 6.24
N ASP A 271 -30.69 1.95 5.33
CA ASP A 271 -29.69 2.84 4.72
C ASP A 271 -30.35 3.89 3.82
N SER A 272 -30.04 5.17 4.06
CA SER A 272 -30.65 6.28 3.31
C SER A 272 -30.14 6.41 1.87
N ARG A 273 -29.00 5.80 1.52
CA ARG A 273 -28.44 5.84 0.17
C ARG A 273 -28.91 4.63 -0.66
N PHE A 274 -29.00 3.47 -0.04
CA PHE A 274 -29.30 2.21 -0.72
C PHE A 274 -30.75 1.77 -0.49
N THR A 275 -31.70 2.57 -0.99
CA THR A 275 -33.14 2.42 -0.72
C THR A 275 -33.85 1.40 -1.62
N GLN A 276 -33.27 1.05 -2.77
CA GLN A 276 -33.91 0.19 -3.79
C GLN A 276 -33.81 -1.32 -3.51
N HIS A 277 -33.28 -1.76 -2.36
CA HIS A 277 -33.19 -3.16 -1.90
C HIS A 277 -32.47 -4.17 -2.82
N SER A 278 -31.94 -3.74 -3.98
CA SER A 278 -31.17 -4.60 -4.89
C SER A 278 -29.74 -4.85 -4.41
N GLU A 279 -29.14 -3.87 -3.75
CA GLU A 279 -27.75 -3.92 -3.25
C GLU A 279 -27.73 -4.30 -1.76
N LYS A 280 -27.16 -5.47 -1.45
CA LYS A 280 -27.07 -5.99 -0.06
C LYS A 280 -25.75 -5.64 0.62
N CYS A 281 -24.71 -5.32 -0.15
CA CYS A 281 -23.40 -4.96 0.35
C CYS A 281 -22.64 -4.09 -0.64
N MET A 282 -21.62 -3.37 -0.15
CA MET A 282 -20.59 -2.72 -0.96
C MET A 282 -19.38 -3.64 -1.09
N PRO A 283 -18.79 -3.80 -2.28
CA PRO A 283 -17.59 -4.62 -2.45
C PRO A 283 -16.42 -4.08 -1.61
N PHE A 284 -15.73 -4.96 -0.91
CA PHE A 284 -14.52 -4.63 -0.17
C PHE A 284 -13.54 -5.79 -0.25
N PHE A 285 -12.28 -5.44 -0.53
CA PHE A 285 -11.19 -6.38 -0.75
C PHE A 285 -10.19 -6.24 0.38
N ARG A 286 -9.80 -7.38 0.95
CA ARG A 286 -8.75 -7.40 1.96
C ARG A 286 -7.42 -6.91 1.36
N SER A 287 -6.64 -6.22 2.17
CA SER A 287 -5.25 -5.88 1.86
C SER A 287 -4.44 -7.12 1.55
N ALA A 288 -3.52 -7.03 0.58
CA ALA A 288 -2.64 -8.13 0.24
C ALA A 288 -1.78 -8.56 1.46
N PRO A 289 -1.54 -9.87 1.65
CA PRO A 289 -0.72 -10.35 2.75
C PRO A 289 0.77 -10.12 2.47
N ALA A 290 1.55 -9.91 3.54
CA ALA A 290 3.00 -10.05 3.46
C ALA A 290 3.40 -11.54 3.40
N CYS A 291 4.44 -11.84 2.61
CA CYS A 291 5.02 -13.18 2.52
C CYS A 291 5.38 -13.72 3.90
N GLY A 292 5.12 -15.00 4.16
CA GLY A 292 5.53 -15.62 5.41
C GLY A 292 4.82 -15.06 6.65
N SER A 293 3.56 -14.63 6.50
CA SER A 293 2.71 -14.21 7.62
C SER A 293 1.49 -15.13 7.75
N GLY A 294 0.62 -14.86 8.73
CA GLY A 294 -0.51 -15.74 9.03
C GLY A 294 -0.01 -17.08 9.56
N ASN A 295 -0.56 -18.18 9.06
CA ASN A 295 -0.18 -19.53 9.50
C ASN A 295 1.27 -19.92 9.21
N THR A 296 2.02 -19.08 8.47
CA THR A 296 3.44 -19.29 8.11
C THR A 296 4.41 -18.35 8.81
N GLY A 297 3.92 -17.52 9.75
CA GLY A 297 4.74 -16.54 10.47
C GLY A 297 6.01 -17.13 11.10
N TYR A 298 5.85 -18.25 11.81
CA TYR A 298 6.91 -18.87 12.60
C TYR A 298 8.15 -19.25 11.79
N LEU A 299 8.00 -19.61 10.51
CA LEU A 299 9.10 -19.97 9.61
C LEU A 299 10.10 -18.82 9.39
N PHE A 300 9.65 -17.59 9.61
CA PHE A 300 10.46 -16.39 9.43
C PHE A 300 10.71 -15.67 10.77
N GLY A 301 10.60 -16.41 11.88
CA GLY A 301 10.76 -15.86 13.23
C GLY A 301 9.64 -14.91 13.65
N GLN A 302 8.49 -14.94 12.96
CA GLN A 302 7.34 -14.09 13.24
C GLN A 302 6.23 -14.86 13.97
N ARG A 303 5.29 -14.14 14.59
CA ARG A 303 4.07 -14.77 15.15
C ARG A 303 3.16 -15.27 14.02
N ASN A 304 2.35 -16.29 14.31
CA ASN A 304 1.40 -16.90 13.36
C ASN A 304 0.16 -16.03 13.09
N VAL A 305 0.37 -14.77 12.68
CA VAL A 305 -0.68 -13.78 12.41
C VAL A 305 -0.43 -13.05 11.10
N ARG A 306 -1.50 -12.74 10.35
CA ARG A 306 -1.41 -12.07 9.05
C ARG A 306 -0.85 -10.66 9.24
N GLN A 307 0.16 -10.34 8.45
CA GLN A 307 0.70 -8.98 8.35
C GLN A 307 0.36 -8.37 6.99
N GLN A 308 0.11 -7.07 7.00
CA GLN A 308 -0.01 -6.26 5.80
C GLN A 308 1.35 -5.63 5.51
N MET A 309 1.63 -5.38 4.24
CA MET A 309 2.87 -4.74 3.81
C MET A 309 2.70 -3.24 3.57
N ASN A 310 3.75 -2.50 3.86
CA ASN A 310 3.96 -1.15 3.34
C ASN A 310 4.73 -1.23 2.02
N THR A 311 4.19 -0.68 0.94
CA THR A 311 4.90 -0.64 -0.35
C THR A 311 5.76 0.60 -0.50
N LEU A 312 5.71 1.53 0.45
CA LEU A 312 6.52 2.74 0.50
C LEU A 312 7.63 2.63 1.54
N THR A 313 8.57 3.57 1.51
CA THR A 313 9.58 3.73 2.54
C THR A 313 8.93 4.29 3.80
N ALA A 314 9.52 4.05 4.97
CA ALA A 314 9.02 4.58 6.25
C ALA A 314 9.61 5.97 6.59
N PHE A 315 10.34 6.57 5.66
CA PHE A 315 11.08 7.80 5.89
C PHE A 315 10.39 8.96 5.17
N ILE A 316 10.50 10.17 5.72
CA ILE A 316 10.17 11.39 4.98
C ILE A 316 11.30 11.63 3.98
N ASP A 317 11.19 11.05 2.79
CA ASP A 317 12.21 11.08 1.75
C ASP A 317 11.67 11.53 0.37
N VAL A 318 10.42 12.00 0.34
CA VAL A 318 9.73 12.54 -0.83
C VAL A 318 9.52 11.47 -1.92
N GLY A 319 9.23 10.23 -1.49
CA GLY A 319 8.92 9.10 -2.34
C GLY A 319 7.70 9.34 -3.24
N GLN A 320 6.82 10.27 -2.90
CA GLN A 320 5.71 10.72 -3.77
C GLN A 320 6.20 11.30 -5.11
N VAL A 321 7.41 11.87 -5.12
CA VAL A 321 8.06 12.42 -6.33
C VAL A 321 8.99 11.37 -6.94
N TYR A 322 9.78 10.68 -6.13
CA TYR A 322 10.88 9.84 -6.61
C TYR A 322 10.57 8.35 -6.74
N GLY A 323 9.46 7.87 -6.18
CA GLY A 323 9.11 6.45 -6.09
C GLY A 323 9.85 5.73 -4.96
N ALA A 324 9.30 4.60 -4.55
CA ALA A 324 9.81 3.79 -3.43
C ALA A 324 10.60 2.56 -3.88
N ASP A 325 11.01 2.49 -5.15
CA ASP A 325 11.84 1.41 -5.68
C ASP A 325 12.72 1.91 -6.84
N ASP A 326 13.85 1.23 -7.08
CA ASP A 326 14.86 1.68 -8.03
C ASP A 326 14.36 1.67 -9.48
N VAL A 327 13.38 0.81 -9.82
CA VAL A 327 12.80 0.74 -11.17
C VAL A 327 11.93 1.96 -11.43
N LYS A 328 11.03 2.29 -10.50
CA LYS A 328 10.17 3.48 -10.59
C LYS A 328 11.02 4.76 -10.54
N ALA A 329 11.98 4.84 -9.62
CA ALA A 329 12.85 6.01 -9.48
C ALA A 329 13.68 6.28 -10.74
N ARG A 330 14.22 5.22 -11.37
CA ARG A 330 14.90 5.35 -12.66
C ARG A 330 13.94 5.75 -13.77
N PHE A 331 12.74 5.17 -13.80
CA PHE A 331 11.76 5.41 -14.86
C PHE A 331 11.27 6.86 -14.91
N LEU A 332 11.18 7.53 -13.75
CA LEU A 332 10.71 8.92 -13.64
C LEU A 332 11.76 9.96 -14.06
N ARG A 333 13.02 9.57 -14.23
CA ARG A 333 14.12 10.46 -14.60
C ARG A 333 14.19 10.71 -16.10
N ASP A 334 14.50 11.94 -16.48
CA ASP A 334 14.99 12.22 -17.82
C ASP A 334 16.43 11.71 -17.92
N LEU A 335 16.60 10.60 -18.61
CA LEU A 335 17.90 10.00 -18.91
C LEU A 335 18.38 10.33 -20.32
N THR A 336 17.62 11.14 -21.07
CA THR A 336 18.02 11.60 -22.41
C THR A 336 18.98 12.78 -22.33
N SER A 337 18.94 13.53 -21.23
CA SER A 337 19.89 14.58 -20.92
C SER A 337 20.73 14.23 -19.68
N ASP A 338 21.98 14.69 -19.64
CA ASP A 338 22.84 14.54 -18.46
C ASP A 338 22.65 15.69 -17.45
N LYS A 339 21.39 16.15 -17.30
CA LYS A 339 21.03 17.34 -16.49
C LYS A 339 20.41 16.99 -15.14
N GLY A 340 20.23 15.70 -14.85
CA GLY A 340 19.66 15.22 -13.59
C GLY A 340 18.20 15.63 -13.37
N LEU A 341 17.43 15.76 -14.44
CA LEU A 341 16.02 16.19 -14.41
C LEU A 341 15.07 15.00 -14.21
N LEU A 342 13.85 15.27 -13.76
CA LEU A 342 12.71 14.38 -13.88
C LEU A 342 12.02 14.59 -15.23
N LYS A 343 11.39 13.53 -15.74
CA LYS A 343 10.55 13.61 -16.95
C LYS A 343 9.40 14.57 -16.72
N VAL A 344 9.05 15.28 -17.78
CA VAL A 344 7.92 16.22 -17.82
C VAL A 344 6.98 15.81 -18.94
N ASN A 345 5.77 16.37 -18.92
CA ASN A 345 4.83 16.18 -20.01
C ASN A 345 5.39 16.76 -21.33
N PRO A 346 5.52 15.96 -22.40
CA PRO A 346 6.03 16.45 -23.68
C PRO A 346 4.96 17.18 -24.51
N GLU A 347 3.68 17.00 -24.19
CA GLU A 347 2.55 17.49 -25.00
C GLU A 347 1.90 18.75 -24.43
N HIS A 348 1.94 18.91 -23.10
CA HIS A 348 1.21 19.98 -22.40
C HIS A 348 2.10 20.74 -21.43
N THR A 349 1.85 22.04 -21.35
CA THR A 349 2.43 22.93 -20.33
C THR A 349 1.31 23.77 -19.73
N ASP A 350 1.54 24.26 -18.51
CA ASP A 350 0.67 25.23 -17.84
C ASP A 350 1.40 26.58 -17.87
N ASN A 351 1.00 27.45 -18.82
CA ASN A 351 1.60 28.77 -19.01
C ASN A 351 3.14 28.71 -19.15
N GLY A 352 3.63 27.76 -19.96
CA GLY A 352 5.06 27.51 -20.15
C GLY A 352 5.75 26.77 -19.00
N ARG A 353 5.02 26.36 -17.95
CA ARG A 353 5.54 25.56 -16.85
C ARG A 353 5.25 24.08 -17.03
N GLU A 354 6.18 23.27 -16.53
CA GLU A 354 6.18 21.82 -16.68
C GLU A 354 4.97 21.16 -16.00
N LEU A 355 4.41 20.13 -16.62
CA LEU A 355 3.42 19.24 -16.01
C LEU A 355 4.03 17.85 -15.80
N LEU A 356 3.40 17.05 -14.94
CA LEU A 356 3.76 15.65 -14.77
C LEU A 356 3.60 14.89 -16.10
N PRO A 357 4.47 13.89 -16.38
CA PRO A 357 4.30 13.04 -17.55
C PRO A 357 3.00 12.23 -17.42
N PHE A 358 2.41 11.84 -18.54
CA PHE A 358 1.28 10.92 -18.56
C PHE A 358 1.70 9.46 -18.41
N THR A 359 0.80 8.65 -17.86
CA THR A 359 0.93 7.19 -17.92
C THR A 359 0.85 6.68 -19.35
N THR A 360 1.63 5.64 -19.67
CA THR A 360 1.61 4.97 -20.97
C THR A 360 0.70 3.73 -20.95
N MET A 361 -0.22 3.62 -19.98
CA MET A 361 -1.12 2.47 -19.89
C MET A 361 -2.16 2.49 -21.01
N ASP A 362 -2.39 1.33 -21.63
CA ASP A 362 -3.37 1.14 -22.72
C ASP A 362 -4.83 1.46 -22.33
N ALA A 363 -5.11 1.62 -21.04
CA ALA A 363 -6.43 1.97 -20.53
C ALA A 363 -6.31 3.23 -19.66
N ASN A 364 -7.04 4.28 -20.05
CA ASN A 364 -7.10 5.51 -19.27
C ASN A 364 -7.95 5.29 -18.02
N LEU A 365 -7.29 5.16 -16.86
CA LEU A 365 -7.96 4.98 -15.58
C LEU A 365 -8.62 6.27 -15.07
N CYS A 366 -8.18 7.43 -15.56
CA CYS A 366 -8.70 8.71 -15.14
C CYS A 366 -10.02 9.00 -15.88
N ALA A 367 -10.84 9.83 -15.26
CA ALA A 367 -12.15 10.16 -15.79
C ALA A 367 -12.05 10.72 -17.19
N THR A 368 -13.00 10.30 -18.03
CA THR A 368 -12.99 10.68 -19.42
C THR A 368 -13.44 12.13 -19.59
N ARG A 369 -12.62 12.94 -20.27
CA ARG A 369 -12.91 14.36 -20.50
C ARG A 369 -14.25 14.52 -21.19
N GLY A 370 -14.59 13.62 -22.13
CA GLY A 370 -15.87 13.68 -22.81
C GLY A 370 -17.07 13.42 -21.91
N ARG A 371 -16.92 12.61 -20.84
CA ARG A 371 -18.00 12.40 -19.86
C ARG A 371 -18.17 13.59 -18.92
N ILE A 372 -17.07 14.20 -18.49
CA ILE A 372 -17.08 15.36 -17.58
C ILE A 372 -17.65 16.58 -18.28
N THR A 373 -17.21 16.84 -19.51
CA THR A 373 -17.61 18.01 -20.32
C THR A 373 -18.86 17.78 -21.15
N ASN A 374 -19.39 16.56 -21.18
CA ASN A 374 -20.48 16.13 -22.05
C ASN A 374 -20.20 16.39 -23.55
N ASP A 375 -18.92 16.31 -23.94
CA ASP A 375 -18.44 16.46 -25.32
C ASP A 375 -17.78 15.17 -25.79
N SER A 376 -18.47 14.40 -26.63
CA SER A 376 -17.95 13.14 -27.16
C SER A 376 -16.70 13.29 -28.04
N ASN A 377 -16.37 14.50 -28.48
CA ASN A 377 -15.19 14.80 -29.28
C ASN A 377 -14.02 15.31 -28.44
N ALA A 378 -14.21 15.50 -27.12
CA ALA A 378 -13.16 15.99 -26.25
C ALA A 378 -11.97 15.02 -26.23
N ARG A 379 -10.77 15.56 -26.47
CA ARG A 379 -9.54 14.77 -26.39
C ARG A 379 -9.35 14.26 -24.96
N GLU A 380 -9.25 12.94 -24.84
CA GLU A 380 -9.06 12.29 -23.55
C GLU A 380 -7.70 12.62 -22.93
N VAL A 381 -7.70 12.82 -21.61
CA VAL A 381 -6.50 13.14 -20.84
C VAL A 381 -6.11 11.93 -19.99
N PRO A 382 -4.94 11.31 -20.24
CA PRO A 382 -4.47 10.22 -19.40
C PRO A 382 -4.18 10.66 -17.97
N CYS A 383 -4.15 9.69 -17.05
CA CYS A 383 -3.63 9.93 -15.71
C CYS A 383 -2.18 10.44 -15.73
N PHE A 384 -1.86 11.35 -14.80
CA PHE A 384 -0.49 11.72 -14.51
C PHE A 384 0.28 10.57 -13.85
N LEU A 385 1.58 10.59 -14.05
CA LEU A 385 2.55 9.66 -13.49
C LEU A 385 3.48 10.41 -12.53
N ALA A 386 3.61 9.90 -11.31
CA ALA A 386 4.56 10.38 -10.30
C ALA A 386 5.18 9.19 -9.54
N GLY A 387 5.93 9.49 -8.47
CA GLY A 387 6.52 8.51 -7.56
C GLY A 387 5.50 7.63 -6.85
N ASP A 388 4.42 8.24 -6.36
CA ASP A 388 3.28 7.55 -5.76
C ASP A 388 2.14 7.35 -6.78
N ASP A 389 1.51 6.18 -6.75
CA ASP A 389 0.49 5.79 -7.73
C ASP A 389 -0.87 6.46 -7.48
N ARG A 390 -1.06 7.11 -6.33
CA ARG A 390 -2.30 7.84 -5.97
C ARG A 390 -2.25 9.31 -6.35
N VAL A 391 -1.28 9.75 -7.15
CA VAL A 391 -1.12 11.15 -7.59
C VAL A 391 -2.40 11.77 -8.14
N ASN A 392 -3.22 10.99 -8.86
CA ASN A 392 -4.47 11.46 -9.47
C ASN A 392 -5.68 11.36 -8.55
N GLU A 393 -5.53 11.01 -7.27
CA GLU A 393 -6.68 10.78 -6.39
C GLU A 393 -7.57 12.01 -6.30
N ASN A 394 -7.01 13.20 -6.13
CA ASN A 394 -7.73 14.46 -6.31
C ASN A 394 -6.82 15.53 -6.94
N ILE A 395 -7.43 16.57 -7.52
CA ILE A 395 -6.71 17.62 -8.24
C ILE A 395 -5.76 18.43 -7.35
N ALA A 396 -6.11 18.70 -6.08
CA ALA A 396 -5.24 19.45 -5.18
C ALA A 396 -3.95 18.67 -4.84
N LEU A 397 -4.06 17.35 -4.64
CA LEU A 397 -2.90 16.46 -4.51
C LEU A 397 -2.05 16.46 -5.80
N THR A 398 -2.70 16.35 -6.97
CA THR A 398 -2.00 16.38 -8.28
C THR A 398 -1.22 17.69 -8.47
N SER A 399 -1.78 18.82 -8.04
CA SER A 399 -1.12 20.13 -8.05
C SER A 399 0.13 20.15 -7.17
N LEU A 400 0.10 19.55 -5.98
CA LEU A 400 1.30 19.42 -5.13
C LEU A 400 2.38 18.54 -5.77
N HIS A 401 2.02 17.40 -6.35
CA HIS A 401 2.99 16.58 -7.10
C HIS A 401 3.64 17.37 -8.24
N THR A 402 2.85 18.17 -8.97
CA THR A 402 3.34 19.01 -10.07
C THR A 402 4.27 20.12 -9.57
N LEU A 403 3.92 20.77 -8.47
CA LEU A 403 4.76 21.78 -7.83
C LEU A 403 6.15 21.21 -7.47
N LEU A 404 6.19 19.97 -6.99
CA LEU A 404 7.42 19.37 -6.47
C LEU A 404 8.28 18.70 -7.55
N LEU A 405 7.66 18.26 -8.65
CA LEU A 405 8.37 18.01 -9.90
C LEU A 405 9.11 19.26 -10.37
N ARG A 406 8.40 20.41 -10.45
CA ARG A 406 8.96 21.69 -10.89
C ARG A 406 10.11 22.11 -9.97
N GLU A 407 9.96 21.95 -8.66
CA GLU A 407 11.00 22.31 -7.69
C GLU A 407 12.25 21.45 -7.84
N HIS A 408 12.12 20.13 -8.03
CA HIS A 408 13.28 19.29 -8.33
C HIS A 408 14.02 19.76 -9.58
N ASN A 409 13.31 20.01 -10.68
CA ASN A 409 13.92 20.46 -11.93
C ASN A 409 14.55 21.87 -11.78
N ARG A 410 13.96 22.75 -10.98
CA ARG A 410 14.53 24.06 -10.64
C ARG A 410 15.85 23.90 -9.88
N LEU A 411 15.88 23.02 -8.87
CA LEU A 411 17.08 22.72 -8.08
C LEU A 411 18.19 22.11 -8.95
N ALA A 412 17.88 21.09 -9.76
CA ALA A 412 18.85 20.46 -10.64
C ALA A 412 19.48 21.47 -11.62
N ARG A 413 18.66 22.34 -12.23
CA ARG A 413 19.15 23.43 -13.10
C ARG A 413 20.04 24.42 -12.36
N ALA A 414 19.67 24.80 -11.13
CA ALA A 414 20.47 25.72 -10.32
C ALA A 414 21.81 25.09 -9.91
N LEU A 415 21.79 23.82 -9.48
CA LEU A 415 22.99 23.07 -9.12
C LEU A 415 23.93 22.88 -10.31
N ALA A 416 23.41 22.64 -11.52
CA ALA A 416 24.21 22.52 -12.73
C ALA A 416 24.93 23.83 -13.08
N LYS A 417 24.29 24.98 -12.85
CA LYS A 417 24.93 26.30 -13.03
C LYS A 417 26.05 26.54 -12.01
N LEU A 418 25.83 26.14 -10.76
CA LEU A 418 26.81 26.30 -9.68
C LEU A 418 27.97 25.30 -9.79
N ASN A 419 27.70 24.10 -10.33
CA ASN A 419 28.66 23.00 -10.40
C ASN A 419 28.72 22.43 -11.84
N PRO A 420 29.41 23.11 -12.78
CA PRO A 420 29.41 22.71 -14.20
C PRO A 420 30.04 21.33 -14.48
N LEU A 421 30.80 20.78 -13.53
CA LEU A 421 31.45 19.47 -13.63
C LEU A 421 30.61 18.31 -13.09
N TRP A 422 29.43 18.58 -12.52
CA TRP A 422 28.56 17.51 -12.02
C TRP A 422 27.80 16.86 -13.16
N ASP A 423 27.82 15.53 -13.19
CA ASP A 423 26.99 14.73 -14.09
C ASP A 423 25.52 14.70 -13.65
N GLY A 424 24.67 14.15 -14.51
CA GLY A 424 23.23 14.06 -14.27
C GLY A 424 22.87 13.20 -13.06
N GLU A 425 23.67 12.19 -12.72
CA GLU A 425 23.45 11.38 -11.50
C GLU A 425 23.66 12.23 -10.25
N ARG A 426 24.78 12.95 -10.17
CA ARG A 426 25.10 13.83 -9.05
C ARG A 426 24.06 14.93 -8.89
N LEU A 427 23.65 15.56 -10.00
CA LEU A 427 22.61 16.59 -10.01
C LEU A 427 21.28 16.07 -9.49
N TYR A 428 20.82 14.91 -9.99
CA TYR A 428 19.59 14.28 -9.55
C TYR A 428 19.62 13.97 -8.04
N GLN A 429 20.70 13.34 -7.57
CA GLN A 429 20.79 12.91 -6.17
C GLN A 429 20.91 14.08 -5.20
N GLU A 430 21.64 15.14 -5.55
CA GLU A 430 21.74 16.34 -4.70
C GLU A 430 20.40 17.12 -4.68
N ALA A 431 19.72 17.27 -5.82
CA ALA A 431 18.38 17.86 -5.85
C ALA A 431 17.38 17.03 -5.02
N ARG A 432 17.39 15.70 -5.15
CA ARG A 432 16.58 14.78 -4.33
C ARG A 432 16.89 14.90 -2.84
N LYS A 433 18.17 15.02 -2.48
CA LYS A 433 18.61 15.18 -1.08
C LYS A 433 18.12 16.49 -0.47
N ILE A 434 18.19 17.60 -1.22
CA ILE A 434 17.68 18.90 -0.78
C ILE A 434 16.16 18.86 -0.59
N MET A 435 15.43 18.25 -1.54
CA MET A 435 13.97 18.05 -1.43
C MET A 435 13.61 17.26 -0.17
N GLY A 436 14.30 16.14 0.10
CA GLY A 436 14.14 15.39 1.35
C GLY A 436 14.35 16.24 2.60
N GLY A 437 15.41 17.05 2.64
CA GLY A 437 15.68 17.95 3.75
C GLY A 437 14.58 19.01 3.96
N TYR A 438 14.11 19.62 2.88
CA TYR A 438 13.02 20.61 2.91
C TYR A 438 11.75 20.02 3.52
N PHE A 439 11.35 18.82 3.08
CA PHE A 439 10.13 18.18 3.58
C PHE A 439 10.24 17.66 5.00
N GLN A 440 11.43 17.22 5.43
CA GLN A 440 11.67 16.91 6.84
C GLN A 440 11.49 18.16 7.71
N VAL A 441 12.04 19.30 7.30
CA VAL A 441 11.87 20.57 8.04
C VAL A 441 10.40 20.99 8.08
N ILE A 442 9.69 21.03 6.96
CA ILE A 442 8.27 21.43 6.96
C ILE A 442 7.43 20.48 7.79
N THR A 443 7.66 19.17 7.67
CA THR A 443 6.86 18.20 8.41
C THR A 443 7.03 18.38 9.91
N PHE A 444 8.27 18.47 10.41
CA PHE A 444 8.51 18.57 11.85
C PHE A 444 8.26 19.97 12.43
N ARG A 445 8.68 21.02 11.72
CA ARG A 445 8.60 22.40 12.22
C ARG A 445 7.21 23.00 12.05
N ASP A 446 6.62 22.84 10.87
CA ASP A 446 5.43 23.61 10.48
C ASP A 446 4.16 22.76 10.60
N TYR A 447 4.18 21.52 10.10
CA TYR A 447 2.99 20.68 10.04
C TYR A 447 2.68 20.01 11.38
N LEU A 448 3.61 19.23 11.93
CA LEU A 448 3.36 18.46 13.15
C LEU A 448 2.98 19.35 14.34
N PHE A 449 3.55 20.56 14.43
CA PHE A 449 3.19 21.52 15.45
C PHE A 449 1.68 21.79 15.52
N HIS A 450 1.01 21.87 14.38
CA HIS A 450 -0.44 22.10 14.29
C HIS A 450 -1.27 20.83 14.49
N ILE A 451 -0.69 19.64 14.25
CA ILE A 451 -1.40 18.37 14.39
C ILE A 451 -1.35 17.81 15.81
N VAL A 452 -0.18 17.79 16.43
CA VAL A 452 0.01 17.21 17.79
C VAL A 452 0.08 18.27 18.89
N GLY A 453 0.18 19.54 18.50
CA GLY A 453 0.17 20.68 19.41
C GLY A 453 1.52 21.02 20.04
N PRO A 454 1.69 22.27 20.51
CA PRO A 454 2.95 22.78 21.07
C PRO A 454 3.44 21.96 22.26
N ASP A 455 2.53 21.53 23.15
CA ASP A 455 2.90 20.79 24.36
C ASP A 455 3.47 19.41 24.05
N PHE A 456 2.99 18.75 22.99
CA PHE A 456 3.56 17.49 22.56
C PHE A 456 4.93 17.72 21.92
N ILE A 457 5.05 18.72 21.04
CA ILE A 457 6.34 19.09 20.44
C ILE A 457 7.38 19.40 21.53
N ALA A 458 7.05 20.26 22.49
CA ALA A 458 7.93 20.65 23.57
C ALA A 458 8.44 19.46 24.40
N ARG A 459 7.55 18.48 24.66
CA ARG A 459 7.84 17.31 25.49
C ARG A 459 8.55 16.17 24.76
N GLN A 460 8.24 15.96 23.47
CA GLN A 460 8.64 14.74 22.74
C GLN A 460 9.53 15.01 21.53
N LEU A 461 9.46 16.20 20.92
CA LEU A 461 10.08 16.50 19.62
C LEU A 461 10.87 17.84 19.60
N SER A 462 11.15 18.42 20.76
CA SER A 462 11.73 19.77 20.87
C SER A 462 13.20 19.85 20.48
N THR A 463 13.95 18.75 20.61
CA THR A 463 15.36 18.67 20.25
C THR A 463 15.65 17.30 19.66
N TYR A 464 16.34 17.26 18.52
CA TYR A 464 16.78 16.02 17.91
C TYR A 464 18.08 15.54 18.56
N PRO A 465 18.09 14.38 19.26
CA PRO A 465 19.27 13.91 20.00
C PRO A 465 20.39 13.35 19.11
N GLY A 466 20.14 13.24 17.79
CA GLY A 466 21.02 12.54 16.85
C GLY A 466 20.39 11.24 16.36
N TYR A 467 21.05 10.61 15.39
CA TYR A 467 20.62 9.33 14.84
C TYR A 467 20.94 8.20 15.83
N ASP A 468 19.93 7.39 16.15
CA ASP A 468 20.06 6.16 16.95
C ASP A 468 19.73 4.95 16.06
N GLU A 469 20.72 4.07 15.86
CA GLU A 469 20.57 2.87 15.03
C GLU A 469 19.76 1.75 15.70
N ALA A 470 19.44 1.88 17.00
CA ALA A 470 18.58 0.93 17.70
C ALA A 470 17.08 1.21 17.49
N VAL A 471 16.71 2.40 16.98
CA VAL A 471 15.32 2.76 16.70
C VAL A 471 14.84 2.07 15.44
N ASP A 472 13.74 1.32 15.54
CA ASP A 472 13.00 0.80 14.37
C ASP A 472 12.19 1.93 13.72
N PRO A 473 12.55 2.41 12.52
CA PRO A 473 11.85 3.48 11.83
C PRO A 473 10.59 3.00 11.11
N SER A 474 10.29 1.70 11.12
CA SER A 474 9.20 1.13 10.32
C SER A 474 7.85 1.71 10.73
N ILE A 475 7.01 2.06 9.75
CA ILE A 475 5.65 2.53 10.02
C ILE A 475 4.84 1.42 10.71
N SER A 476 4.10 1.81 11.74
CA SER A 476 3.24 0.89 12.46
C SER A 476 1.90 0.70 11.74
N ASN A 477 1.33 -0.49 11.87
CA ASN A 477 0.05 -0.83 11.24
C ASN A 477 -1.08 0.11 11.72
N VAL A 478 -1.05 0.49 13.01
CA VAL A 478 -2.02 1.42 13.61
C VAL A 478 -1.88 2.84 13.06
N PHE A 479 -0.65 3.30 12.76
CA PHE A 479 -0.42 4.58 12.10
C PHE A 479 -1.04 4.60 10.70
N ALA A 480 -0.67 3.63 9.85
CA ALA A 480 -1.06 3.59 8.44
C ALA A 480 -2.57 3.35 8.22
N THR A 481 -3.20 2.57 9.11
CA THR A 481 -4.60 2.12 8.92
C THR A 481 -5.61 3.00 9.65
N ALA A 482 -5.24 3.58 10.80
CA ALA A 482 -6.19 4.26 11.67
C ALA A 482 -5.74 5.67 12.06
N ALA A 483 -4.63 5.81 12.79
CA ALA A 483 -4.28 7.08 13.45
C ALA A 483 -4.06 8.22 12.45
N TYR A 484 -3.32 7.97 11.37
CA TYR A 484 -3.01 9.01 10.38
C TYR A 484 -4.14 9.26 9.37
N ARG A 485 -5.25 8.51 9.49
CA ARG A 485 -6.49 8.73 8.72
C ARG A 485 -7.39 9.81 9.34
N PHE A 486 -6.97 10.45 10.44
CA PHE A 486 -7.70 11.57 11.06
C PHE A 486 -8.03 12.68 10.04
N ALA A 487 -7.12 12.92 9.09
CA ALA A 487 -7.27 13.95 8.06
C ALA A 487 -8.50 13.76 7.16
N HIS A 488 -9.06 12.55 7.07
CA HIS A 488 -10.33 12.34 6.34
C HIS A 488 -11.50 13.13 6.95
N LEU A 489 -11.45 13.47 8.24
CA LEU A 489 -12.44 14.32 8.90
C LEU A 489 -12.24 15.82 8.63
N MET A 490 -11.11 16.20 8.02
CA MET A 490 -10.77 17.58 7.67
C MET A 490 -10.97 17.89 6.18
N VAL A 491 -11.49 16.93 5.43
CA VAL A 491 -11.74 17.05 3.99
C VAL A 491 -13.00 17.88 3.75
N GLN A 492 -12.87 18.95 2.98
CA GLN A 492 -13.99 19.78 2.57
C GLN A 492 -14.78 19.15 1.41
N PRO A 493 -16.11 19.38 1.31
CA PRO A 493 -16.94 18.80 0.25
C PRO A 493 -16.68 19.44 -1.12
N THR A 494 -15.91 20.53 -1.17
CA THR A 494 -15.55 21.28 -2.37
C THR A 494 -14.03 21.47 -2.46
N ILE A 495 -13.52 21.49 -3.69
CA ILE A 495 -12.16 21.96 -3.99
C ILE A 495 -12.29 23.33 -4.64
N SER A 496 -11.85 24.37 -3.91
CA SER A 496 -11.92 25.74 -4.38
C SER A 496 -10.90 26.02 -5.48
N ARG A 497 -11.32 26.74 -6.53
CA ARG A 497 -10.47 27.21 -7.61
C ARG A 497 -10.61 28.72 -7.75
N LEU A 498 -9.53 29.44 -7.51
CA LEU A 498 -9.51 30.89 -7.44
C LEU A 498 -8.70 31.50 -8.58
N ASP A 499 -9.06 32.72 -8.99
CA ASP A 499 -8.32 33.55 -9.96
C ASP A 499 -7.13 34.26 -9.31
N GLU A 500 -6.39 35.08 -10.08
CA GLU A 500 -5.24 35.85 -9.55
C GLU A 500 -5.62 36.87 -8.45
N ASN A 501 -6.91 37.18 -8.29
CA ASN A 501 -7.44 38.10 -7.28
C ASN A 501 -8.06 37.35 -6.08
N TYR A 502 -7.83 36.04 -5.96
CA TYR A 502 -8.40 35.18 -4.92
C TYR A 502 -9.93 35.16 -4.90
N ARG A 503 -10.57 35.34 -6.07
CA ARG A 503 -12.02 35.20 -6.24
C ARG A 503 -12.32 33.90 -6.96
N GLU A 504 -13.57 33.44 -6.85
CA GLU A 504 -14.05 32.27 -7.60
C GLU A 504 -13.69 32.42 -9.08
N ASN A 505 -12.92 31.46 -9.61
CA ASN A 505 -12.45 31.54 -10.98
C ASN A 505 -13.61 31.26 -11.95
N GLN A 506 -13.89 32.22 -12.84
CA GLN A 506 -15.02 32.11 -13.77
C GLN A 506 -14.79 31.07 -14.87
N GLU A 507 -13.53 30.87 -15.27
CA GLU A 507 -13.15 29.87 -16.27
C GLU A 507 -13.06 28.46 -15.65
N PHE A 508 -12.51 28.39 -14.44
CA PHE A 508 -12.30 27.14 -13.71
C PHE A 508 -13.03 27.16 -12.36
N PRO A 509 -14.36 27.00 -12.32
CA PRO A 509 -15.14 27.15 -11.08
C PRO A 509 -14.87 26.05 -10.05
N SER A 510 -14.97 26.32 -8.77
CA SER A 510 -14.88 25.35 -7.67
C SER A 510 -15.77 24.11 -7.91
N VAL A 511 -15.25 22.93 -7.56
CA VAL A 511 -15.91 21.64 -7.86
C VAL A 511 -16.24 20.87 -6.60
N LEU A 512 -17.33 20.09 -6.66
CA LEU A 512 -17.64 19.13 -5.59
C LEU A 512 -16.58 18.02 -5.60
N LEU A 513 -16.02 17.69 -4.42
CA LEU A 513 -14.92 16.75 -4.29
C LEU A 513 -15.23 15.39 -4.95
N HIS A 514 -16.46 14.89 -4.81
CA HIS A 514 -16.85 13.61 -5.40
C HIS A 514 -16.80 13.59 -6.94
N LYS A 515 -16.79 14.75 -7.59
CA LYS A 515 -16.60 14.90 -9.04
C LYS A 515 -15.12 15.01 -9.41
N ALA A 516 -14.28 15.50 -8.50
CA ALA A 516 -12.86 15.75 -8.72
C ALA A 516 -11.95 14.54 -8.49
N PHE A 517 -12.51 13.36 -8.17
CA PHE A 517 -11.72 12.14 -7.98
C PHE A 517 -11.26 11.58 -9.32
N PHE A 518 -9.96 11.39 -9.49
CA PHE A 518 -9.36 10.83 -10.72
C PHE A 518 -9.62 11.68 -11.98
N THR A 519 -9.75 12.99 -11.81
CA THR A 519 -10.02 13.96 -12.89
C THR A 519 -8.81 14.90 -13.06
N PRO A 520 -7.76 14.49 -13.77
CA PRO A 520 -6.51 15.27 -13.86
C PRO A 520 -6.69 16.63 -14.57
N VAL A 521 -7.78 16.81 -15.33
CA VAL A 521 -8.15 18.08 -15.98
C VAL A 521 -9.68 18.21 -15.96
N GLU A 522 -10.22 19.32 -15.45
CA GLU A 522 -11.65 19.64 -15.53
C GLU A 522 -11.88 21.05 -16.11
N ASN A 523 -12.49 21.06 -17.31
CA ASN A 523 -13.09 22.17 -18.09
C ASN A 523 -12.28 22.82 -19.24
N HIS A 524 -12.73 22.51 -20.47
CA HIS A 524 -12.68 23.16 -21.81
C HIS A 524 -11.34 23.64 -22.45
N PRO A 525 -11.35 23.92 -23.77
CA PRO A 525 -10.81 23.13 -24.89
C PRO A 525 -9.31 22.87 -24.86
#